data_AF-A0A395M541-F1
#
_entry.id   AF-A0A395M541-F1
#
_cell.length_a   1.000
_cell.length_b   1.000
_cell.length_c   1.000
_cell.angle_alpha   90.00
_cell.angle_beta   90.00
_cell.angle_gamma   90.00
#
_symmetry.space_group_name_H-M   'P 1'
#
loop_
_entity.id
_entity.type
_entity.pdbx_description
1 polymer ?
#
loop_
_entity_poly.entity_id
_entity_poly.type
_entity_poly.pdbx_seq_one_letter_code
_entity_poly.pdbx_strand_id
1 'polypeptide(L)' 'MKFLGRIGLATAAFGSAALGYTTRAASTFTNPAILGCHSDPFCVHATELDNTPLCTSSTFMTFPGAPIYASKDLVN' A
#
# COMPACT_ATOMS: atom_id res chain seq x y z
N MET A 1 5.62 68.83 -20.70
CA MET A 1 5.82 67.44 -21.16
C MET A 1 6.49 66.64 -20.05
N LYS A 2 5.73 65.77 -19.36
CA LYS A 2 6.19 64.54 -18.66
C LYS A 2 5.02 63.99 -17.84
N PHE A 3 4.19 63.20 -18.52
CA PHE A 3 3.30 62.21 -17.89
C PHE A 3 4.06 60.87 -17.77
N LEU A 4 3.49 59.95 -16.98
CA LEU A 4 3.90 58.57 -16.64
C LEU A 4 4.61 58.47 -15.27
N GLY A 5 4.00 57.98 -14.19
CA GLY A 5 2.87 57.05 -14.06
C GLY A 5 3.37 55.60 -14.13
N ARG A 6 3.65 55.00 -12.96
CA ARG A 6 3.90 53.56 -12.82
C ARG A 6 3.20 53.04 -11.56
N ILE A 7 1.92 52.68 -11.72
CA ILE A 7 1.21 51.84 -10.76
C ILE A 7 1.68 50.41 -11.05
N GLY A 8 2.51 49.85 -10.18
CA GLY A 8 2.97 48.47 -10.28
C GLY A 8 1.83 47.51 -10.00
N LEU A 9 1.34 46.82 -11.03
CA LEU A 9 0.36 45.76 -10.91
C LEU A 9 1.07 44.48 -10.45
N ALA A 10 1.07 44.22 -9.14
CA ALA A 10 1.54 42.95 -8.61
C ALA A 10 0.47 41.86 -8.83
N THR A 11 0.61 41.09 -9.90
CA THR A 11 -0.19 39.88 -10.14
C THR A 11 0.26 38.78 -9.17
N ALA A 12 -0.49 38.56 -8.09
CA ALA A 12 -0.32 37.38 -7.25
C ALA A 12 -0.90 36.18 -7.99
N ALA A 13 -0.03 35.33 -8.55
CA ALA A 13 -0.44 34.06 -9.14
C ALA A 13 -0.77 33.08 -8.01
N PHE A 14 -2.06 32.90 -7.71
CA PHE A 14 -2.52 31.79 -6.88
C PHE A 14 -2.38 30.50 -7.69
N GLY A 15 -1.29 29.77 -7.47
CA GLY A 15 -1.10 28.43 -8.00
C GLY A 15 -2.00 27.46 -7.24
N SER A 16 -3.10 27.04 -7.86
CA SER A 16 -3.97 25.99 -7.33
C SER A 16 -3.20 24.66 -7.32
N ALA A 17 -2.76 24.23 -6.14
CA ALA A 17 -2.25 22.88 -5.95
C ALA A 17 -3.42 21.89 -6.10
N ALA A 18 -3.54 21.26 -7.26
CA ALA A 18 -4.45 20.14 -7.44
C ALA A 18 -3.95 18.98 -6.57
N LEU A 19 -4.63 18.73 -5.45
CA LEU A 19 -4.50 17.49 -4.68
C LEU A 19 -5.01 16.35 -5.56
N GLY A 20 -4.10 15.68 -6.26
CA GLY A 20 -4.39 14.45 -6.96
C GLY A 20 -4.74 13.36 -5.95
N TYR A 21 -6.00 12.97 -5.88
CA TYR A 21 -6.41 11.76 -5.18
C TYR A 21 -6.06 10.58 -6.07
N THR A 22 -5.01 9.82 -5.73
CA THR A 22 -4.73 8.56 -6.44
C THR A 22 -5.82 7.57 -6.05
N THR A 23 -6.70 7.23 -7.00
CA THR A 23 -7.58 6.09 -6.82
C THR A 23 -6.69 4.85 -6.92
N ARG A 24 -6.52 4.12 -5.81
CA ARG A 24 -5.86 2.81 -5.87
C ARG A 24 -6.74 1.93 -6.74
N ALA A 25 -6.26 1.57 -7.93
CA ALA A 25 -6.99 0.70 -8.83
C ALA A 25 -7.42 -0.56 -8.05
N ALA A 26 -8.65 -1.02 -8.26
CA ALA A 26 -9.14 -2.24 -7.64
C ALA A 26 -8.22 -3.40 -8.08
N SER A 27 -7.36 -3.86 -7.17
CA SER A 27 -6.49 -5.00 -7.41
C SER A 27 -7.30 -6.27 -7.22
N THR A 28 -7.56 -6.98 -8.30
CA THR A 28 -8.16 -8.31 -8.25
C THR A 28 -7.04 -9.34 -8.14
N PHE A 29 -7.32 -10.47 -7.49
CA PHE A 29 -6.43 -11.63 -7.49
C PHE A 29 -7.24 -12.88 -7.85
N THR A 30 -6.56 -13.89 -8.38
CA THR A 30 -7.18 -15.18 -8.69
C THR A 30 -6.80 -16.17 -7.61
N ASN A 31 -7.80 -16.81 -7.01
CA ASN A 31 -7.57 -17.85 -6.03
C ASN A 31 -6.91 -19.10 -6.66
N PRO A 32 -6.09 -19.83 -5.88
CA PRO A 32 -5.68 -19.57 -4.49
C PRO A 32 -4.49 -18.58 -4.39
N ALA A 33 -4.38 -17.86 -3.28
CA ALA A 33 -3.27 -16.91 -3.04
C ALA A 33 -1.90 -17.61 -2.91
N ILE A 34 -1.85 -18.80 -2.30
CA ILE A 34 -0.62 -19.60 -2.15
C ILE A 34 -0.85 -20.97 -2.80
N LEU A 35 0.02 -21.32 -3.75
CA LEU A 35 0.00 -22.63 -4.42
C LEU A 35 0.73 -23.69 -3.59
N GLY A 36 0.32 -24.95 -3.69
CA GLY A 36 0.97 -26.09 -3.00
C GLY A 36 0.27 -26.55 -1.72
N CYS A 37 0.97 -27.29 -0.87
CA CYS A 37 0.40 -27.88 0.35
C CYS A 37 0.56 -26.92 1.55
N HIS A 38 -0.45 -26.07 1.73
CA HIS A 38 -0.54 -25.09 2.82
C HIS A 38 -1.85 -25.29 3.60
N SER A 39 -1.94 -26.41 4.31
CA SER A 39 -3.14 -26.77 5.09
C SER A 39 -3.31 -25.87 6.31
N ASP A 40 -4.57 -25.62 6.66
CA ASP A 40 -4.96 -24.88 7.87
C ASP A 40 -4.29 -23.48 7.99
N PRO A 41 -4.45 -22.58 7.02
CA PRO A 41 -3.87 -21.25 7.11
C PRO A 41 -4.50 -20.45 8.25
N PHE A 42 -3.65 -19.91 9.13
CA PHE A 42 -4.05 -19.01 10.21
C PHE A 42 -3.21 -17.73 10.15
N CYS A 43 -3.86 -16.56 10.17
CA CYS A 43 -3.21 -15.27 9.99
C CYS A 43 -3.54 -14.28 11.10
N VAL A 44 -2.57 -13.43 11.44
CA VAL A 44 -2.72 -12.32 12.38
C VAL A 44 -2.09 -11.06 11.81
N HIS A 45 -2.63 -9.90 12.17
CA HIS A 45 -2.05 -8.61 11.79
C HIS A 45 -1.04 -8.17 12.86
N ALA A 46 0.24 -8.04 12.49
CA ALA A 46 1.29 -7.61 13.40
C ALA A 46 1.60 -6.11 13.20
N THR A 47 1.09 -5.27 14.10
CA THR A 47 1.31 -3.81 14.07
C THR A 47 2.78 -3.45 14.28
N GLU A 48 3.48 -4.19 15.16
CA GLU A 48 4.89 -4.01 15.47
C GLU A 48 5.83 -4.31 14.29
N LEU A 49 5.35 -5.08 13.31
CA LEU A 49 6.12 -5.43 12.11
C LEU A 49 5.58 -4.64 10.92
N ASP A 50 5.62 -3.31 11.00
CA ASP A 50 5.16 -2.41 9.92
C ASP A 50 3.74 -2.71 9.42
N ASN A 51 2.82 -3.05 10.34
CA ASN A 51 1.46 -3.48 10.01
C ASN A 51 1.44 -4.63 8.98
N THR A 52 2.33 -5.63 9.13
CA THR A 52 2.43 -6.78 8.21
C THR A 52 1.60 -7.94 8.74
N PRO A 53 0.60 -8.41 7.98
CA PRO A 53 0.00 -9.71 8.19
C PRO A 53 1.02 -10.85 8.18
N LEU A 54 0.98 -11.68 9.22
CA LEU A 54 1.75 -12.91 9.33
C LEU A 54 0.78 -14.10 9.29
N CYS A 55 1.10 -15.10 8.46
CA CYS A 55 0.32 -16.31 8.31
C CYS A 55 1.18 -17.54 8.58
N THR A 56 0.60 -18.57 9.17
CA THR A 56 1.23 -19.90 9.31
C THR A 56 0.32 -20.99 8.80
N SER A 57 0.89 -22.17 8.57
CA SER A 57 0.19 -23.33 8.01
C SER A 57 0.72 -24.63 8.61
N SER A 58 -0.16 -25.62 8.78
CA SER A 58 0.19 -26.95 9.25
C SER A 58 1.11 -27.68 8.26
N THR A 59 2.23 -28.23 8.75
CA THR A 59 3.16 -29.05 7.95
C THR A 59 3.12 -30.54 8.27
N PHE A 60 2.18 -30.96 9.13
CA PHE A 60 2.07 -32.31 9.67
C PHE A 60 3.40 -32.80 10.26
N MET A 61 4.04 -33.79 9.62
CA MET A 61 5.30 -34.41 10.06
C MET A 61 6.55 -33.78 9.41
N THR A 62 6.40 -32.74 8.60
CA THR A 62 7.52 -32.11 7.88
C THR A 62 8.29 -31.16 8.78
N PHE A 63 9.63 -31.27 8.76
CA PHE A 63 10.56 -30.41 9.49
C PHE A 63 11.45 -29.60 8.53
N PRO A 64 11.67 -28.30 8.76
CA PRO A 64 11.11 -27.48 9.83
C PRO A 64 9.59 -27.31 9.71
N GLY A 65 8.90 -27.30 10.85
CA GLY A 65 7.44 -27.23 10.90
C GLY A 65 6.89 -25.81 11.04
N ALA A 66 5.60 -25.64 10.74
CA ALA A 66 4.84 -24.39 10.90
C ALA A 66 5.55 -23.14 10.30
N PRO A 67 5.71 -23.07 8.96
CA PRO A 67 6.33 -21.93 8.29
C PRO A 67 5.55 -20.66 8.57
N ILE A 68 6.25 -19.52 8.56
CA ILE A 68 5.67 -18.19 8.72
C ILE A 68 5.80 -17.44 7.39
N TYR A 69 4.67 -17.05 6.82
CA TYR A 69 4.55 -16.20 5.65
C TYR A 69 4.28 -14.77 6.09
N ALA A 70 4.93 -13.80 5.47
CA ALA A 70 4.71 -12.38 5.70
C ALA A 70 4.28 -11.75 4.38
N SER A 71 3.15 -11.06 4.38
CA SER A 71 2.60 -10.45 3.17
C SER A 71 2.10 -9.04 3.46
N LYS A 72 2.33 -8.11 2.53
CA LYS A 72 1.82 -6.72 2.62
C LYS A 72 0.46 -6.54 1.95
N ASP A 73 0.06 -7.49 1.11
CA ASP A 73 -1.13 -7.41 0.26
C ASP A 73 -2.07 -8.64 0.40
N LEU A 74 -1.68 -9.63 1.21
CA LEU A 74 -2.35 -10.92 1.41
C LEU A 74 -2.37 -11.81 0.15
N VAL A 75 -1.60 -11.46 -0.87
CA VAL A 75 -1.52 -12.18 -2.15
C VAL A 75 -0.11 -12.71 -2.41
N ASN A 76 0.94 -11.95 -2.06
CA ASN A 76 2.34 -12.29 -2.28
C ASN A 76 3.14 -12.36 -0.98
#